data_AF-A0A351Y7Y8-F1
#
_entry.id   AF-A0A351Y7Y8-F1
#
_cell.length_a   1.000
_cell.length_b   1.000
_cell.length_c   1.000
_cell.angle_alpha   90.00
_cell.angle_beta   90.00
_cell.angle_gamma   90.00
#
_symmetry.space_group_name_H-M   'P 1'
#
loop_
_entity.id
_entity.type
_entity.pdbx_description
1 polymer ?
#
loop_
_entity_poly.entity_id
_entity_poly.type
_entity_poly.pdbx_seq_one_letter_code
_entity_poly.pdbx_strand_id
1 'polypeptide(L)'
;MEEKENAVKVEETKEDVSQEAAKETSNVPESDFADEIKKPEPQPEPVKEEPQKEEGVELYREKEETNPTPSQETPTEEKESQKEVDKKDAKKGKPSPVVYQYDDDNLRAIEDARLAFSKDYKKSNLWKWIVTIICLVVIVAGWLVTTIPEVNKAFSSVNENLPTIFTLILVGLSLVALLVFSSIFKKDIDKKMKTYFTKFYEYQNAYIFPESCENLKGSVESKLDESKLKECGIYKDIAKIGSRACYEFDYEGHHIVMSDAAAQTQDKKALRTVFVGKFAYFKNDYVGEDILIYFKGNKRALPPTNLAGRNLYKDSKTMVIYGPVSARKILTHDVQMALAKFDTNKTFVDMAISIKEGMIYIAMGFEDDLMVLPLEKPFNPNPTKEAKKDISEVLELISAFDGKENL
;
A
#
# COMPACT_ATOMS: atom_id res chain seq x y z
N MET A 1 43.55 3.42 54.29
CA MET A 1 43.45 2.38 55.34
C MET A 1 42.17 1.63 55.03
N GLU A 2 42.31 0.62 54.17
CA GLU A 2 42.54 -0.78 54.57
C GLU A 2 41.20 -1.40 55.02
N GLU A 3 40.51 -2.08 54.10
CA GLU A 3 40.69 -3.51 53.78
C GLU A 3 40.14 -4.45 54.85
N LYS A 4 39.01 -5.08 54.53
CA LYS A 4 38.78 -6.53 54.45
C LYS A 4 37.32 -6.75 54.03
N GLU A 5 37.04 -7.32 52.86
CA GLU A 5 37.35 -8.70 52.44
C GLU A 5 36.64 -9.72 53.33
N ASN A 6 35.67 -10.41 52.76
CA ASN A 6 35.08 -11.61 53.34
C ASN A 6 34.91 -12.63 52.21
N ALA A 7 35.71 -13.70 52.25
CA ALA A 7 35.77 -14.72 51.22
C ALA A 7 35.24 -16.05 51.76
N VAL A 8 34.37 -16.72 51.00
CA VAL A 8 34.11 -18.15 51.17
C VAL A 8 34.03 -18.81 49.80
N LYS A 9 34.94 -19.76 49.56
CA LYS A 9 34.87 -20.74 48.46
C LYS A 9 33.90 -21.88 48.80
N VAL A 10 33.21 -22.41 47.80
CA VAL A 10 33.11 -23.86 47.48
C VAL A 10 32.89 -23.89 45.95
N GLU A 11 33.90 -24.10 45.12
CA GLU A 11 34.58 -25.37 44.75
C GLU A 11 33.86 -26.11 43.60
N GLU A 12 34.65 -26.50 42.59
CA GLU A 12 34.20 -26.97 41.27
C GLU A 12 33.79 -28.44 41.27
N THR A 13 32.86 -28.80 40.38
CA THR A 13 32.94 -30.10 39.69
C THR A 13 32.95 -29.88 38.18
N LYS A 14 34.11 -30.16 37.58
CA LYS A 14 34.33 -30.44 36.16
C LYS A 14 33.51 -31.69 35.76
N GLU A 15 33.32 -32.15 34.52
CA GLU A 15 33.98 -32.10 33.19
C GLU A 15 32.90 -32.79 32.28
N ASP A 16 32.81 -32.71 30.95
CA ASP A 16 33.45 -31.91 29.91
C ASP A 16 32.63 -32.03 28.60
N VAL A 17 32.95 -31.22 27.57
CA VAL A 17 33.07 -31.59 26.13
C VAL A 17 32.02 -32.57 25.50
N SER A 18 31.37 -32.30 24.35
CA SER A 18 31.75 -31.39 23.25
C SER A 18 30.71 -31.33 22.10
N GLN A 19 30.57 -30.14 21.48
CA GLN A 19 30.41 -29.88 20.02
C GLN A 19 29.15 -30.44 19.29
N GLU A 20 28.69 -29.92 18.15
CA GLU A 20 29.18 -28.80 17.32
C GLU A 20 28.01 -28.02 16.68
N ALA A 21 28.33 -26.93 15.97
CA ALA A 21 27.37 -25.95 15.48
C ALA A 21 26.76 -26.30 14.11
N ALA A 22 25.52 -25.83 13.88
CA ALA A 22 25.03 -25.46 12.56
C ALA A 22 24.14 -24.21 12.67
N LYS A 23 24.68 -23.04 12.25
CA LYS A 23 23.86 -21.88 11.93
C LYS A 23 23.25 -22.08 10.54
N GLU A 24 21.95 -22.26 10.45
CA GLU A 24 21.23 -21.98 9.20
C GLU A 24 20.33 -20.75 9.37
N THR A 25 20.85 -19.62 8.91
CA THR A 25 20.07 -18.41 8.65
C THR A 25 19.20 -18.63 7.41
N SER A 26 17.93 -18.99 7.61
CA SER A 26 16.94 -19.04 6.53
C SER A 26 16.51 -17.63 6.12
N ASN A 27 17.37 -16.93 5.37
CA ASN A 27 17.00 -15.72 4.64
C ASN A 27 16.07 -16.09 3.47
N VAL A 28 14.79 -16.26 3.76
CA VAL A 28 13.72 -16.29 2.76
C VAL A 28 13.12 -14.88 2.68
N PRO A 29 13.33 -14.13 1.57
CA PRO A 29 12.64 -12.87 1.40
C PRO A 29 11.17 -13.14 1.05
N GLU A 30 10.26 -12.89 2.01
CA GLU A 30 8.82 -12.89 1.75
C GLU A 30 8.48 -11.80 0.73
N SER A 31 7.90 -12.22 -0.40
CA SER A 31 7.53 -11.35 -1.51
C SER A 31 6.12 -10.81 -1.28
N ASP A 32 6.01 -9.64 -0.66
CA ASP A 32 4.75 -9.02 -0.20
C ASP A 32 3.89 -8.40 -1.34
N PHE A 33 3.93 -8.98 -2.54
CA PHE A 33 3.08 -8.63 -3.69
C PHE A 33 2.69 -9.88 -4.49
N ALA A 34 1.46 -9.87 -5.02
CA ALA A 34 0.75 -11.03 -5.56
C ALA A 34 1.50 -11.79 -6.68
N ASP A 35 1.72 -13.09 -6.48
CA ASP A 35 1.21 -14.18 -7.31
C ASP A 35 1.80 -15.53 -6.84
N GLU A 36 1.11 -16.23 -5.94
CA GLU A 36 1.43 -17.64 -5.62
C GLU A 36 0.17 -18.51 -5.67
N ILE A 37 -0.15 -18.98 -6.89
CA ILE A 37 -1.21 -19.97 -7.10
C ILE A 37 -0.74 -21.33 -6.59
N LYS A 38 -0.99 -21.63 -5.32
CA LYS A 38 -0.92 -23.00 -4.79
C LYS A 38 -2.03 -23.83 -5.42
N LYS A 39 -1.65 -24.73 -6.34
CA LYS A 39 -2.55 -25.78 -6.84
C LYS A 39 -2.94 -26.72 -5.69
N PRO A 40 -4.22 -27.02 -5.46
CA PRO A 40 -4.62 -28.15 -4.64
C PRO A 40 -4.47 -29.46 -5.42
N GLU A 41 -4.02 -30.52 -4.75
CA GLU A 41 -4.10 -31.90 -5.27
C GLU A 41 -5.54 -32.46 -5.08
N PRO A 42 -5.99 -33.42 -5.93
CA PRO A 42 -7.42 -33.77 -6.02
C PRO A 42 -7.81 -35.05 -5.27
N GLN A 43 -8.89 -35.00 -4.48
CA GLN A 43 -9.74 -36.14 -4.05
C GLN A 43 -11.21 -35.64 -3.84
N PRO A 44 -12.25 -36.49 -3.69
CA PRO A 44 -13.10 -36.91 -4.81
C PRO A 44 -14.57 -36.39 -4.72
N GLU A 45 -15.27 -36.40 -5.86
CA GLU A 45 -16.75 -36.23 -5.96
C GLU A 45 -17.51 -37.31 -5.14
N PRO A 46 -18.73 -37.06 -4.60
CA PRO A 46 -19.91 -36.45 -5.27
C PRO A 46 -20.64 -35.39 -4.37
N VAL A 47 -21.81 -34.78 -4.65
CA VAL A 47 -23.01 -35.10 -5.46
C VAL A 47 -23.56 -33.80 -6.11
N LYS A 48 -24.30 -33.92 -7.23
CA LYS A 48 -24.99 -32.81 -7.92
C LYS A 48 -26.17 -32.23 -7.13
N GLU A 49 -26.24 -30.91 -7.06
CA GLU A 49 -27.51 -30.14 -7.05
C GLU A 49 -27.41 -29.02 -8.11
N GLU A 50 -28.55 -28.62 -8.68
CA GLU A 50 -28.62 -27.75 -9.87
C GLU A 50 -28.50 -26.25 -9.54
N PRO A 51 -27.97 -25.42 -10.45
CA PRO A 51 -27.58 -24.04 -10.13
C PRO A 51 -28.76 -23.06 -10.16
N GLN A 52 -29.00 -22.37 -9.04
CA GLN A 52 -29.69 -21.08 -9.07
C GLN A 52 -28.71 -19.97 -9.49
N LYS A 53 -29.18 -19.04 -10.32
CA LYS A 53 -28.38 -17.93 -10.83
C LYS A 53 -28.24 -16.84 -9.77
N GLU A 54 -27.02 -16.57 -9.34
CA GLU A 54 -26.66 -15.29 -8.73
C GLU A 54 -26.02 -14.38 -9.79
N GLU A 55 -26.46 -13.13 -9.83
CA GLU A 55 -26.00 -12.14 -10.80
C GLU A 55 -24.60 -11.61 -10.40
N GLY A 56 -23.61 -11.82 -11.26
CA GLY A 56 -22.27 -11.30 -11.06
C GLY A 56 -22.26 -9.77 -11.14
N VAL A 57 -21.96 -9.10 -10.03
CA VAL A 57 -21.76 -7.64 -9.99
C VAL A 57 -20.42 -7.30 -10.64
N GLU A 58 -20.43 -6.98 -11.94
CA GLU A 58 -19.28 -6.41 -12.65
C GLU A 58 -18.96 -5.01 -12.08
N LEU A 59 -17.91 -4.91 -11.26
CA LEU A 59 -17.53 -3.66 -10.57
C LEU A 59 -16.84 -2.61 -11.48
N TYR A 60 -16.90 -2.77 -12.81
CA TYR A 60 -16.25 -1.89 -13.78
C TYR A 60 -17.17 -1.53 -14.95
N ARG A 61 -18.14 -0.65 -14.70
CA ARG A 61 -18.74 0.13 -15.80
C ARG A 61 -19.26 1.48 -15.33
N GLU A 62 -18.46 2.51 -15.58
CA GLU A 62 -18.94 3.89 -15.58
C GLU A 62 -19.94 4.03 -16.74
N LYS A 63 -21.23 4.06 -16.40
CA LYS A 63 -22.34 4.37 -17.31
C LYS A 63 -22.89 5.73 -16.91
N GLU A 64 -22.90 6.65 -17.86
CA GLU A 64 -23.64 7.90 -17.74
C GLU A 64 -25.14 7.59 -17.63
N GLU A 65 -25.75 7.90 -16.49
CA GLU A 65 -27.21 7.85 -16.34
C GLU A 65 -27.82 9.17 -16.80
N THR A 66 -28.23 9.23 -18.07
CA THR A 66 -29.24 10.19 -18.51
C THR A 66 -30.60 9.78 -18.00
N ASN A 67 -31.28 10.63 -17.23
CA ASN A 67 -32.67 10.42 -16.84
C ASN A 67 -33.51 11.66 -17.20
N PRO A 68 -34.56 11.55 -18.03
CA PRO A 68 -35.39 12.69 -18.44
C PRO A 68 -36.73 12.73 -17.71
N THR A 69 -37.17 13.91 -17.25
CA THR A 69 -38.59 14.30 -17.12
C THR A 69 -38.68 15.83 -16.87
N PRO A 70 -39.82 16.52 -17.13
CA PRO A 70 -39.79 17.83 -17.78
C PRO A 70 -40.57 18.96 -17.06
N SER A 71 -40.40 20.20 -17.55
CA SER A 71 -41.25 21.41 -17.29
C SER A 71 -41.36 21.86 -15.82
N GLN A 72 -41.52 23.13 -15.44
CA GLN A 72 -41.56 24.48 -16.04
C GLN A 72 -41.26 25.47 -14.87
N GLU A 73 -40.82 26.73 -15.00
CA GLU A 73 -40.73 27.65 -16.15
C GLU A 73 -39.57 28.67 -15.96
N THR A 74 -39.49 29.68 -16.83
CA THR A 74 -38.50 30.80 -16.89
C THR A 74 -39.21 32.16 -16.65
N PRO A 75 -38.59 33.37 -16.78
CA PRO A 75 -37.17 33.77 -16.75
C PRO A 75 -36.90 35.05 -15.89
N THR A 76 -35.63 35.49 -15.82
CA THR A 76 -35.09 36.86 -16.11
C THR A 76 -33.59 36.82 -15.73
N GLU A 77 -32.67 36.54 -16.67
CA GLU A 77 -31.88 37.53 -17.43
C GLU A 77 -31.01 38.41 -16.51
N GLU A 78 -29.68 38.21 -16.47
CA GLU A 78 -28.75 38.93 -17.38
C GLU A 78 -27.56 38.07 -17.88
N LYS A 79 -26.83 38.54 -18.91
CA LYS A 79 -25.89 37.76 -19.74
C LYS A 79 -24.43 38.22 -19.63
N GLU A 80 -23.49 37.28 -19.69
CA GLU A 80 -22.25 37.35 -20.50
C GLU A 80 -21.64 35.93 -20.61
N SER A 81 -21.73 35.19 -21.73
CA SER A 81 -21.13 35.39 -23.08
C SER A 81 -19.66 34.97 -23.23
N GLN A 82 -19.38 33.68 -23.47
CA GLN A 82 -18.39 33.28 -24.51
C GLN A 82 -18.43 31.80 -24.98
N LYS A 83 -18.96 31.64 -26.20
CA LYS A 83 -18.61 30.68 -27.28
C LYS A 83 -18.55 29.16 -27.00
N GLU A 84 -19.61 28.48 -27.44
CA GLU A 84 -19.50 27.17 -28.09
C GLU A 84 -18.64 27.25 -29.36
N VAL A 85 -17.90 26.17 -29.66
CA VAL A 85 -17.47 25.80 -31.03
C VAL A 85 -17.63 24.29 -31.22
N ASP A 86 -18.49 23.94 -32.19
CA ASP A 86 -18.63 22.66 -32.92
C ASP A 86 -18.27 21.31 -32.26
N LYS A 87 -19.32 20.55 -31.92
CA LYS A 87 -19.25 19.07 -31.88
C LYS A 87 -19.35 18.49 -33.30
N LYS A 88 -18.23 18.15 -33.94
CA LYS A 88 -18.16 17.13 -35.01
C LYS A 88 -16.91 16.25 -34.91
N ASP A 89 -17.10 14.97 -35.22
CA ASP A 89 -16.07 13.99 -35.58
C ASP A 89 -14.97 13.65 -34.56
N ALA A 90 -15.38 13.23 -33.36
CA ALA A 90 -14.53 12.45 -32.46
C ALA A 90 -14.26 11.03 -33.02
N LYS A 91 -13.31 10.91 -33.96
CA LYS A 91 -12.58 9.65 -34.19
C LYS A 91 -12.08 9.12 -32.84
N LYS A 92 -12.02 7.79 -32.66
CA LYS A 92 -11.36 7.15 -31.51
C LYS A 92 -9.86 7.48 -31.48
N GLY A 93 -9.53 8.66 -30.98
CA GLY A 93 -8.18 9.04 -30.64
C GLY A 93 -7.69 8.21 -29.46
N LYS A 94 -6.41 7.85 -29.46
CA LYS A 94 -5.74 7.44 -28.23
C LYS A 94 -5.90 8.60 -27.25
N PRO A 95 -6.24 8.38 -25.97
CA PRO A 95 -6.37 9.47 -25.01
C PRO A 95 -5.06 10.27 -24.99
N SER A 96 -5.17 11.58 -25.15
CA SER A 96 -4.02 12.48 -25.05
C SER A 96 -3.31 12.23 -23.72
N PRO A 97 -1.96 12.23 -23.67
CA PRO A 97 -1.24 12.02 -22.43
C PRO A 97 -1.67 13.08 -21.42
N VAL A 98 -2.15 12.65 -20.25
CA VAL A 98 -2.48 13.56 -19.15
C VAL A 98 -1.19 14.21 -18.68
N VAL A 99 -1.13 15.54 -18.74
CA VAL A 99 0.02 16.32 -18.27
C VAL A 99 -0.40 17.07 -17.02
N TYR A 100 0.27 16.78 -15.91
CA TYR A 100 0.09 17.50 -14.64
C TYR A 100 1.08 18.66 -14.54
N GLN A 101 0.72 19.69 -13.77
CA GLN A 101 1.62 20.77 -13.38
C GLN A 101 2.07 20.56 -11.94
N TYR A 102 3.37 20.71 -11.69
CA TYR A 102 3.98 20.58 -10.36
C TYR A 102 4.49 21.95 -9.91
N ASP A 103 3.73 22.53 -8.98
CA ASP A 103 3.92 23.81 -8.32
C ASP A 103 4.96 23.78 -7.19
N ASP A 104 5.21 22.60 -6.61
CA ASP A 104 6.23 22.37 -5.60
C ASP A 104 7.39 21.52 -6.15
N ASP A 105 8.62 21.80 -5.71
CA ASP A 105 9.81 21.09 -6.17
C ASP A 105 9.86 19.63 -5.69
N ASN A 106 9.29 19.30 -4.53
CA ASN A 106 9.14 17.91 -4.08
C ASN A 106 8.15 17.14 -4.98
N LEU A 107 7.01 17.75 -5.31
CA LEU A 107 6.02 17.15 -6.22
C LEU A 107 6.61 16.91 -7.62
N ARG A 108 7.50 17.81 -8.08
CA ARG A 108 8.25 17.61 -9.33
C ARG A 108 9.29 16.50 -9.18
N ALA A 109 10.02 16.46 -8.07
CA ALA A 109 11.04 15.45 -7.81
C ALA A 109 10.47 14.01 -7.70
N ILE A 110 9.21 13.86 -7.28
CA ILE A 110 8.45 12.59 -7.36
C ILE A 110 8.31 12.13 -8.82
N GLU A 111 7.86 13.00 -9.73
CA GLU A 111 7.71 12.67 -11.16
C GLU A 111 9.09 12.43 -11.82
N ASP A 112 10.12 13.19 -11.47
CA ASP A 112 11.48 12.96 -11.97
C ASP A 112 12.05 11.61 -11.50
N ALA A 113 11.82 11.21 -10.24
CA ALA A 113 12.18 9.90 -9.73
C ALA A 113 11.43 8.77 -10.48
N ARG A 114 10.14 8.98 -10.78
CA ARG A 114 9.34 8.05 -11.58
C ARG A 114 9.83 7.95 -13.02
N LEU A 115 10.16 9.07 -13.66
CA LEU A 115 10.70 9.10 -15.02
C LEU A 115 12.06 8.40 -15.11
N ALA A 116 12.93 8.60 -14.11
CA ALA A 116 14.19 7.88 -13.99
C ALA A 116 13.97 6.36 -13.88
N PHE A 117 13.08 5.92 -12.98
CA PHE A 117 12.71 4.51 -12.85
C PHE A 117 12.11 3.94 -14.15
N SER A 118 11.17 4.65 -14.80
CA SER A 118 10.55 4.23 -16.06
C SER A 118 11.57 4.06 -17.18
N LYS A 119 12.56 4.96 -17.27
CA LYS A 119 13.67 4.88 -18.23
C LYS A 119 14.56 3.67 -17.97
N ASP A 120 14.94 3.44 -16.73
CA ASP A 120 15.78 2.29 -16.35
C ASP A 120 15.04 0.96 -16.50
N TYR A 121 13.75 0.90 -16.15
CA TYR A 121 12.91 -0.28 -16.36
C TYR A 121 12.77 -0.62 -17.84
N LYS A 122 12.52 0.37 -18.71
CA LYS A 122 12.48 0.18 -20.17
C LYS A 122 13.83 -0.31 -20.72
N LYS A 123 14.95 0.26 -20.24
CA LYS A 123 16.31 -0.17 -20.61
C LYS A 123 16.60 -1.61 -20.17
N SER A 124 16.24 -1.96 -18.94
CA SER A 124 16.35 -3.33 -18.42
C SER A 124 15.49 -4.29 -19.26
N ASN A 125 14.22 -3.98 -19.50
CA ASN A 125 13.34 -4.84 -20.32
C ASN A 125 13.85 -5.04 -21.76
N LEU A 126 14.47 -4.02 -22.36
CA LEU A 126 15.15 -4.16 -23.66
C LEU A 126 16.31 -5.18 -23.60
N TRP A 127 17.15 -5.12 -22.57
CA TRP A 127 18.21 -6.12 -22.36
C TRP A 127 17.67 -7.53 -22.17
N LYS A 128 16.56 -7.70 -21.44
CA LYS A 128 15.87 -9.00 -21.31
C LYS A 128 15.43 -9.57 -22.66
N TRP A 129 14.90 -8.73 -23.56
CA TRP A 129 14.56 -9.15 -24.92
C TRP A 129 15.81 -9.52 -25.74
N ILE A 130 16.87 -8.72 -25.69
CA ILE A 130 18.13 -8.99 -26.41
C ILE A 130 18.71 -10.34 -25.99
N VAL A 131 18.83 -10.61 -24.68
CA VAL A 131 19.36 -11.90 -24.17
C VAL A 131 18.47 -13.07 -24.58
N THR A 132 17.14 -12.93 -24.47
CA THR A 132 16.19 -13.97 -24.91
C THR A 132 16.34 -14.28 -26.40
N ILE A 133 16.47 -13.26 -27.26
CA ILE A 133 16.66 -13.42 -28.70
C ILE A 133 17.99 -14.10 -29.01
N ILE A 134 19.08 -13.73 -28.33
CA ILE A 134 20.39 -14.37 -28.51
C ILE A 134 20.31 -15.86 -28.15
N CYS A 135 19.73 -16.22 -27.01
CA CYS A 135 19.53 -17.62 -26.62
C CYS A 135 18.67 -18.38 -27.64
N LEU A 136 17.60 -17.76 -28.17
CA LEU A 136 16.77 -18.37 -29.21
C LEU A 136 17.55 -18.63 -30.51
N VAL A 137 18.35 -17.66 -30.97
CA VAL A 137 19.20 -17.81 -32.17
C VAL A 137 20.24 -18.91 -31.97
N VAL A 138 20.84 -19.01 -30.78
CA VAL A 138 21.78 -20.10 -30.43
C VAL A 138 21.08 -21.46 -30.49
N ILE A 139 19.88 -21.60 -29.91
CA ILE A 139 19.10 -22.85 -29.96
C ILE A 139 18.74 -23.22 -31.40
N VAL A 140 18.28 -22.27 -32.22
CA VAL A 140 17.95 -22.51 -33.63
C VAL A 140 19.19 -22.91 -34.44
N ALA A 141 20.33 -22.26 -34.23
CA ALA A 141 21.59 -22.64 -34.86
C ALA A 141 22.01 -24.07 -34.47
N GLY A 142 21.88 -24.44 -33.19
CA GLY A 142 22.11 -25.81 -32.71
C GLY A 142 21.19 -26.85 -33.34
N TRP A 143 19.95 -26.48 -33.69
CA TRP A 143 19.01 -27.36 -34.40
C TRP A 143 19.30 -27.44 -35.92
N LEU A 144 19.85 -26.38 -36.53
CA LEU A 144 20.28 -26.41 -37.93
C LEU A 144 21.48 -27.34 -38.15
N VAL A 145 22.37 -27.50 -37.15
CA VAL A 145 23.49 -28.46 -37.19
C VAL A 145 23.02 -29.91 -37.35
N THR A 146 21.88 -30.29 -36.75
CA THR A 146 21.36 -31.66 -36.86
C THR A 146 20.51 -31.88 -38.12
N THR A 147 19.87 -30.83 -38.64
CA THR A 147 18.90 -30.94 -39.75
C THR A 147 19.48 -30.69 -41.13
N ILE A 148 20.55 -29.88 -41.29
CA ILE A 148 21.18 -29.66 -42.60
C ILE A 148 22.10 -30.85 -42.92
N PRO A 149 21.84 -31.65 -43.99
CA PRO A 149 22.56 -32.90 -44.23
C PRO A 149 24.07 -32.76 -44.43
N GLU A 150 24.52 -31.63 -45.00
CA GLU A 150 25.93 -31.34 -45.27
C GLU A 150 26.69 -31.04 -43.96
N VAL A 151 26.10 -30.22 -43.09
CA VAL A 151 26.65 -29.87 -41.77
C VAL A 151 26.62 -31.09 -40.84
N ASN A 152 25.51 -31.85 -40.84
CA ASN A 152 25.38 -33.07 -40.07
C ASN A 152 26.42 -34.11 -40.52
N LYS A 153 26.64 -34.34 -41.82
CA LYS A 153 27.72 -35.23 -42.31
C LYS A 153 29.11 -34.81 -41.84
N ALA A 154 29.39 -33.50 -41.78
CA ALA A 154 30.68 -33.01 -41.27
C ALA A 154 30.89 -33.36 -39.78
N PHE A 155 29.88 -33.16 -38.93
CA PHE A 155 29.96 -33.48 -37.49
C PHE A 155 29.84 -34.97 -37.18
N SER A 156 29.00 -35.71 -37.91
CA SER A 156 28.79 -37.16 -37.75
C SER A 156 29.95 -38.02 -38.27
N SER A 157 30.92 -37.42 -38.96
CA SER A 157 32.15 -38.09 -39.40
C SER A 157 32.99 -38.71 -38.27
N VAL A 158 32.75 -38.26 -37.02
CA VAL A 158 33.42 -38.76 -35.80
C VAL A 158 32.52 -39.71 -34.99
N ASN A 159 31.22 -39.41 -34.87
CA ASN A 159 30.22 -40.24 -34.18
C ASN A 159 28.80 -39.77 -34.54
N GLU A 160 27.92 -40.69 -34.96
CA GLU A 160 26.54 -40.40 -35.40
C GLU A 160 25.66 -39.71 -34.34
N ASN A 161 25.94 -39.90 -33.05
CA ASN A 161 25.18 -39.28 -31.96
C ASN A 161 25.70 -37.89 -31.54
N LEU A 162 26.88 -37.49 -32.04
CA LEU A 162 27.56 -36.26 -31.61
C LEU A 162 26.75 -34.98 -31.88
N PRO A 163 26.08 -34.79 -33.03
CA PRO A 163 25.28 -33.59 -33.28
C PRO A 163 24.13 -33.44 -32.27
N THR A 164 23.41 -34.53 -31.98
CA THR A 164 22.27 -34.54 -31.06
C THR A 164 22.70 -34.22 -29.62
N ILE A 165 23.81 -34.82 -29.17
CA ILE A 165 24.39 -34.54 -27.84
C ILE A 165 24.82 -33.06 -27.75
N PHE A 166 25.45 -32.54 -28.79
CA PHE A 166 25.86 -31.12 -28.85
C PHE A 166 24.65 -30.18 -28.75
N THR A 167 23.59 -30.41 -29.52
CA THR A 167 22.36 -29.60 -29.46
C THR A 167 21.69 -29.67 -28.08
N LEU A 168 21.64 -30.84 -27.45
CA LEU A 168 21.10 -31.00 -26.09
C LEU A 168 21.91 -30.21 -25.05
N ILE A 169 23.24 -30.25 -25.12
CA ILE A 169 24.12 -29.45 -24.26
C ILE A 169 23.88 -27.96 -24.50
N LEU A 170 23.78 -27.53 -25.75
CA LEU A 170 23.57 -26.13 -26.12
C LEU A 170 22.22 -25.59 -25.60
N VAL A 171 21.16 -26.39 -25.69
CA VAL A 171 19.83 -26.08 -25.12
C VAL A 171 19.90 -26.01 -23.60
N GLY A 172 20.51 -27.01 -22.94
CA GLY A 172 20.67 -27.04 -21.49
C GLY A 172 21.43 -25.82 -20.95
N LEU A 173 22.56 -25.47 -21.57
CA LEU A 173 23.34 -24.27 -21.23
C LEU A 173 22.54 -22.98 -21.46
N SER A 174 21.76 -22.89 -22.54
CA SER A 174 20.92 -21.73 -22.83
C SER A 174 19.81 -21.55 -21.78
N LEU A 175 19.18 -22.63 -21.33
CA LEU A 175 18.19 -22.60 -20.26
C LEU A 175 18.80 -22.19 -18.91
N VAL A 176 19.97 -22.73 -18.55
CA VAL A 176 20.70 -22.32 -17.34
C VAL A 176 21.09 -20.83 -17.40
N ALA A 177 21.59 -20.35 -18.54
CA ALA A 177 21.92 -18.95 -18.75
C ALA A 177 20.70 -18.03 -18.58
N LEU A 178 19.54 -18.41 -19.11
CA LEU A 178 18.28 -17.66 -18.93
C LEU A 178 17.81 -17.64 -17.48
N LEU A 179 17.94 -18.74 -16.73
CA LEU A 179 17.60 -18.80 -15.30
C LEU A 179 18.52 -17.89 -14.46
N VAL A 180 19.84 -17.96 -14.69
CA VAL A 180 20.83 -17.10 -14.01
C VAL A 180 20.58 -15.62 -14.35
N PHE A 181 20.38 -15.29 -15.63
CA PHE A 181 20.07 -13.93 -16.07
C PHE A 181 18.76 -13.42 -15.42
N SER A 182 17.70 -14.24 -15.39
CA SER A 182 16.43 -13.89 -14.76
C SER A 182 16.59 -13.56 -13.26
N SER A 183 17.41 -14.32 -12.53
CA SER A 183 17.69 -14.06 -11.11
C SER A 183 18.44 -12.74 -10.89
N ILE A 184 19.47 -12.46 -11.71
CA ILE A 184 20.24 -11.21 -11.66
C ILE A 184 19.34 -10.02 -12.03
N PHE A 185 18.55 -10.18 -13.08
CA PHE A 185 17.60 -9.18 -13.59
C PHE A 185 16.54 -8.79 -12.56
N LYS A 186 15.95 -9.78 -11.88
CA LYS A 186 14.99 -9.54 -10.80
C LYS A 186 15.63 -8.71 -9.69
N LYS A 187 16.83 -9.09 -9.21
CA LYS A 187 17.57 -8.35 -8.16
C LYS A 187 17.91 -6.91 -8.54
N ASP A 188 18.27 -6.65 -9.80
CA ASP A 188 18.54 -5.29 -10.30
C ASP A 188 17.27 -4.41 -10.34
N ILE A 189 16.15 -4.97 -10.83
CA ILE A 189 14.86 -4.26 -10.83
C ILE A 189 14.34 -4.03 -9.42
N ASP A 190 14.38 -5.04 -8.54
CA ASP A 190 13.95 -4.91 -7.15
C ASP A 190 14.74 -3.80 -6.43
N LYS A 191 16.05 -3.71 -6.66
CA LYS A 191 16.88 -2.61 -6.12
C LYS A 191 16.47 -1.24 -6.66
N LYS A 192 16.25 -1.11 -7.98
CA LYS A 192 15.80 0.15 -8.60
C LYS A 192 14.41 0.56 -8.13
N MET A 193 13.51 -0.39 -7.95
CA MET A 193 12.15 -0.18 -7.45
C MET A 193 12.17 0.28 -5.99
N LYS A 194 12.99 -0.35 -5.13
CA LYS A 194 13.23 0.13 -3.77
C LYS A 194 13.76 1.56 -3.75
N THR A 195 14.78 1.88 -4.57
CA THR A 195 15.32 3.25 -4.68
C THR A 195 14.27 4.26 -5.16
N TYR A 196 13.39 3.88 -6.09
CA TYR A 196 12.26 4.72 -6.50
C TYR A 196 11.28 4.96 -5.35
N PHE A 197 10.85 3.90 -4.65
CA PHE A 197 9.93 4.02 -3.52
C PHE A 197 10.51 4.87 -2.38
N THR A 198 11.79 4.67 -2.03
CA THR A 198 12.50 5.50 -1.05
C THR A 198 12.39 6.98 -1.41
N LYS A 199 12.77 7.36 -2.64
CA LYS A 199 12.69 8.75 -3.10
C LYS A 199 11.26 9.29 -3.17
N PHE A 200 10.30 8.48 -3.60
CA PHE A 200 8.89 8.86 -3.65
C PHE A 200 8.42 9.30 -2.26
N TYR A 201 8.68 8.48 -1.24
CA TYR A 201 8.27 8.77 0.13
C TYR A 201 9.10 9.86 0.81
N GLU A 202 10.40 9.97 0.52
CA GLU A 202 11.23 11.09 0.99
C GLU A 202 10.64 12.43 0.54
N TYR A 203 10.35 12.59 -0.75
CA TYR A 203 9.76 13.82 -1.29
C TYR A 203 8.29 14.00 -0.89
N GLN A 204 7.50 12.92 -0.84
CA GLN A 204 6.11 12.99 -0.39
C GLN A 204 6.03 13.44 1.07
N ASN A 205 6.89 12.92 1.95
CA ASN A 205 6.94 13.32 3.36
C ASN A 205 7.44 14.76 3.53
N ALA A 206 8.51 15.14 2.83
CA ALA A 206 9.03 16.52 2.84
C ALA A 206 7.99 17.54 2.33
N TYR A 207 7.07 17.11 1.47
CA TYR A 207 5.93 17.92 1.06
C TYR A 207 4.78 17.93 2.07
N ILE A 208 4.39 16.76 2.60
CA ILE A 208 3.20 16.58 3.44
C ILE A 208 3.41 17.10 4.87
N PHE A 209 4.49 16.69 5.53
CA PHE A 209 4.71 17.03 6.94
C PHE A 209 5.21 18.48 7.07
N PRO A 210 4.59 19.32 7.91
CA PRO A 210 5.05 20.67 8.17
C PRO A 210 6.38 20.69 8.95
N GLU A 211 7.09 21.81 8.90
CA GLU A 211 8.35 22.01 9.66
C GLU A 211 8.17 21.92 11.19
N SER A 212 6.93 22.00 11.68
CA SER A 212 6.55 21.79 13.09
C SER A 212 6.50 20.31 13.52
N CYS A 213 6.65 19.36 12.59
CA CYS A 213 6.88 17.95 12.92
C CYS A 213 8.37 17.70 13.20
N GLU A 214 8.74 17.65 14.48
CA GLU A 214 10.11 17.41 14.92
C GLU A 214 10.46 15.91 14.92
N ASN A 215 11.77 15.61 14.90
CA ASN A 215 12.32 14.26 15.10
C ASN A 215 11.79 13.15 14.16
N LEU A 216 11.29 13.51 12.97
CA LEU A 216 10.75 12.57 11.97
C LEU A 216 11.73 11.43 11.66
N LYS A 217 11.39 10.23 12.13
CA LYS A 217 12.12 8.97 11.97
C LYS A 217 11.24 7.97 11.26
N GLY A 218 11.82 7.11 10.43
CA GLY A 218 11.10 6.06 9.73
C GLY A 218 11.63 5.85 8.33
N SER A 219 10.98 4.96 7.59
CA SER A 219 11.35 4.62 6.22
C SER A 219 10.19 3.93 5.52
N VAL A 220 10.30 3.78 4.20
CA VAL A 220 9.35 2.99 3.40
C VAL A 220 9.22 1.56 3.88
N GLU A 221 10.33 0.96 4.34
CA GLU A 221 10.37 -0.42 4.82
C GLU A 221 9.93 -0.56 6.29
N SER A 222 9.80 0.55 7.02
CA SER A 222 9.27 0.56 8.37
C SER A 222 7.79 0.19 8.35
N LYS A 223 7.43 -0.85 9.12
CA LYS A 223 6.05 -1.35 9.26
C LYS A 223 5.44 -0.86 10.58
N LEU A 224 4.11 -0.67 10.56
CA LEU A 224 3.30 -0.44 11.76
C LEU A 224 3.31 -1.67 12.68
N ASP A 225 3.34 -1.47 13.99
CA ASP A 225 3.01 -2.52 14.96
C ASP A 225 1.55 -2.97 14.79
N GLU A 226 1.37 -4.19 14.29
CA GLU A 226 0.05 -4.78 14.04
C GLU A 226 -0.86 -4.81 15.27
N SER A 227 -0.29 -4.86 16.48
CA SER A 227 -1.09 -4.85 17.71
C SER A 227 -1.90 -3.57 17.84
N LYS A 228 -1.34 -2.41 17.47
CA LYS A 228 -1.97 -1.09 17.60
C LYS A 228 -3.24 -0.97 16.76
N LEU A 229 -3.21 -1.51 15.54
CA LEU A 229 -4.38 -1.50 14.65
C LEU A 229 -5.43 -2.55 15.06
N LYS A 230 -5.05 -3.63 15.76
CA LYS A 230 -5.99 -4.56 16.43
C LYS A 230 -6.59 -3.97 17.71
N GLU A 231 -5.81 -3.23 18.48
CA GLU A 231 -6.19 -2.56 19.73
C GLU A 231 -7.12 -1.36 19.52
N CYS A 232 -7.07 -0.70 18.35
CA CYS A 232 -7.82 0.52 18.06
C CYS A 232 -9.35 0.39 18.26
N GLY A 233 -9.90 -0.82 18.15
CA GLY A 233 -11.31 -1.09 18.42
C GLY A 233 -12.29 -0.46 17.40
N ILE A 234 -11.80 0.01 16.25
CA ILE A 234 -12.59 0.53 15.12
C ILE A 234 -13.16 -0.62 14.28
N TYR A 235 -12.30 -1.59 13.93
CA TYR A 235 -12.63 -2.72 13.07
C TYR A 235 -12.63 -4.03 13.86
N LYS A 236 -13.59 -4.90 13.56
CA LYS A 236 -13.76 -6.21 14.19
C LYS A 236 -12.99 -7.30 13.44
N ASP A 237 -12.53 -8.31 14.17
CA ASP A 237 -11.97 -9.58 13.64
C ASP A 237 -10.90 -9.37 12.55
N ILE A 238 -9.89 -8.52 12.81
CA ILE A 238 -8.84 -8.20 11.84
C ILE A 238 -7.89 -9.40 11.68
N ALA A 239 -7.88 -9.98 10.49
CA ALA A 239 -7.15 -11.21 10.15
C ALA A 239 -5.79 -10.95 9.51
N LYS A 240 -5.68 -9.94 8.62
CA LYS A 240 -4.42 -9.53 7.98
C LYS A 240 -4.26 -8.02 8.03
N ILE A 241 -3.03 -7.57 8.28
CA ILE A 241 -2.61 -6.16 8.19
C ILE A 241 -1.45 -6.09 7.20
N GLY A 242 -1.46 -5.10 6.33
CA GLY A 242 -0.32 -4.69 5.53
C GLY A 242 0.00 -3.24 5.85
N SER A 243 1.26 -2.91 6.11
CA SER A 243 1.69 -1.55 6.40
C SER A 243 3.07 -1.29 5.80
N ARG A 244 3.34 -0.01 5.54
CA ARG A 244 4.61 0.51 5.03
C ARG A 244 4.73 1.99 5.40
N ALA A 245 5.88 2.60 5.12
CA ALA A 245 6.05 4.04 5.30
C ALA A 245 5.62 4.48 6.72
N CYS A 246 6.02 3.70 7.73
CA CYS A 246 5.74 4.00 9.13
C CYS A 246 6.77 5.03 9.63
N TYR A 247 6.25 6.16 10.11
CA TYR A 247 7.03 7.27 10.63
C TYR A 247 6.59 7.63 12.05
N GLU A 248 7.58 7.93 12.87
CA GLU A 248 7.46 8.42 14.23
C GLU A 248 7.97 9.86 14.25
N PHE A 249 7.21 10.78 14.83
CA PHE A 249 7.58 12.19 14.93
C PHE A 249 6.93 12.84 16.15
N ASP A 250 7.49 13.97 16.57
CA ASP A 250 6.97 14.76 17.69
C ASP A 250 6.25 16.00 17.15
N TYR A 251 5.09 16.33 17.70
CA TYR A 251 4.31 17.51 17.32
C TYR A 251 3.57 18.07 18.54
N GLU A 252 3.84 19.34 18.87
CA GLU A 252 3.31 20.07 20.04
C GLU A 252 3.39 19.33 21.40
N GLY A 253 4.33 18.39 21.54
CA GLY A 253 4.54 17.59 22.76
C GLY A 253 3.98 16.16 22.66
N HIS A 254 3.18 15.84 21.64
CA HIS A 254 2.75 14.48 21.36
C HIS A 254 3.79 13.73 20.52
N HIS A 255 4.12 12.52 20.95
CA HIS A 255 4.80 11.55 20.11
C HIS A 255 3.76 10.79 19.27
N ILE A 256 3.80 10.97 17.96
CA ILE A 256 2.83 10.45 16.99
C ILE A 256 3.51 9.41 16.11
N VAL A 257 2.82 8.29 15.90
CA VAL A 257 3.21 7.28 14.90
C VAL A 257 2.16 7.27 13.79
N MET A 258 2.57 7.40 12.53
CA MET A 258 1.70 7.39 11.35
C MET A 258 2.25 6.47 10.26
N SER A 259 1.41 5.67 9.62
CA SER A 259 1.79 4.71 8.58
C SER A 259 0.72 4.57 7.49
N ASP A 260 1.16 4.34 6.26
CA ASP A 260 0.28 3.80 5.21
C ASP A 260 -0.08 2.36 5.58
N ALA A 261 -1.37 2.08 5.77
CA ALA A 261 -1.85 0.78 6.21
C ALA A 261 -3.14 0.33 5.48
N ALA A 262 -3.28 -0.98 5.36
CA ALA A 262 -4.48 -1.65 4.91
C ALA A 262 -4.78 -2.83 5.84
N ALA A 263 -6.06 -3.05 6.16
CA ALA A 263 -6.50 -4.12 7.04
C ALA A 263 -7.62 -4.93 6.41
N GLN A 264 -7.63 -6.24 6.68
CA GLN A 264 -8.59 -7.20 6.16
C GLN A 264 -9.15 -8.07 7.27
N THR A 265 -10.47 -8.29 7.26
CA THR A 265 -11.17 -9.29 8.09
C THR A 265 -11.44 -10.56 7.27
N GLN A 266 -11.73 -11.67 7.94
CA GLN A 266 -12.09 -12.93 7.28
C GLN A 266 -13.62 -13.09 7.24
N ASP A 267 -14.21 -12.95 6.05
CA ASP A 267 -15.66 -13.14 5.82
C ASP A 267 -15.90 -14.49 5.14
N LYS A 268 -16.36 -15.48 5.95
CA LYS A 268 -16.73 -16.86 5.60
C LYS A 268 -15.66 -17.71 4.89
N LYS A 269 -15.21 -17.29 3.71
CA LYS A 269 -14.25 -17.97 2.84
C LYS A 269 -13.23 -17.02 2.16
N ALA A 270 -13.38 -15.71 2.31
CA ALA A 270 -12.52 -14.71 1.66
C ALA A 270 -12.02 -13.66 2.65
N LEU A 271 -10.88 -13.04 2.33
CA LEU A 271 -10.44 -11.82 3.01
C LEU A 271 -11.19 -10.62 2.43
N ARG A 272 -11.80 -9.82 3.32
CA ARG A 272 -12.49 -8.59 2.97
C ARG A 272 -11.74 -7.40 3.56
N THR A 273 -11.40 -6.44 2.72
CA THR A 273 -10.79 -5.17 3.16
C THR A 273 -11.76 -4.38 4.04
N VAL A 274 -11.26 -3.91 5.19
CA VAL A 274 -11.98 -3.09 6.17
C VAL A 274 -11.32 -1.73 6.41
N PHE A 275 -10.08 -1.54 5.96
CA PHE A 275 -9.39 -0.25 5.99
C PHE A 275 -8.35 -0.19 4.87
N VAL A 276 -8.21 0.98 4.23
CA VAL A 276 -7.08 1.36 3.36
C VAL A 276 -6.86 2.86 3.53
N GLY A 277 -5.65 3.27 3.87
CA GLY A 277 -5.33 4.69 3.99
C GLY A 277 -4.18 4.93 4.97
N LYS A 278 -4.25 6.02 5.73
CA LYS A 278 -3.24 6.40 6.72
C LYS A 278 -3.76 6.14 8.13
N PHE A 279 -3.04 5.33 8.88
CA PHE A 279 -3.34 5.05 10.29
C PHE A 279 -2.34 5.82 11.17
N ALA A 280 -2.84 6.56 12.15
CA ALA A 280 -2.05 7.26 13.14
C ALA A 280 -2.47 6.88 14.56
N TYR A 281 -1.53 6.92 15.51
CA TYR A 281 -1.84 6.82 16.93
C TYR A 281 -0.87 7.62 17.79
N PHE A 282 -1.35 8.06 18.94
CA PHE A 282 -0.59 8.83 19.93
C PHE A 282 -1.20 8.64 21.33
N LYS A 283 -0.40 8.86 22.36
CA LYS A 283 -0.85 8.73 23.76
C LYS A 283 -1.76 9.88 24.17
N ASN A 284 -2.67 9.61 25.10
CA ASN A 284 -3.51 10.60 25.77
C ASN A 284 -3.52 10.36 27.29
N ASP A 285 -4.05 11.32 28.03
CA ASP A 285 -4.35 11.19 29.47
C ASP A 285 -5.83 10.87 29.75
N TYR A 286 -6.57 10.37 28.74
CA TYR A 286 -7.98 10.01 28.91
C TYR A 286 -8.13 8.75 29.77
N VAL A 287 -9.08 8.79 30.70
CA VAL A 287 -9.52 7.65 31.51
C VAL A 287 -11.04 7.54 31.42
N GLY A 288 -11.55 6.42 30.91
CA GLY A 288 -12.97 6.16 30.74
C GLY A 288 -13.30 5.14 29.64
N GLU A 289 -14.59 4.97 29.34
CA GLU A 289 -15.06 4.04 28.29
C GLU A 289 -14.73 4.54 26.87
N ASP A 290 -14.43 3.60 25.96
CA ASP A 290 -14.09 3.90 24.56
C ASP A 290 -15.12 4.82 23.86
N ILE A 291 -14.61 5.86 23.21
CA ILE A 291 -15.37 6.75 22.32
C ILE A 291 -14.92 6.52 20.88
N LEU A 292 -15.88 6.40 19.97
CA LEU A 292 -15.64 6.23 18.54
C LEU A 292 -16.35 7.34 17.76
N ILE A 293 -15.57 8.17 17.08
CA ILE A 293 -16.04 9.22 16.17
C ILE A 293 -15.86 8.70 14.75
N TYR A 294 -16.86 8.84 13.88
CA TYR A 294 -16.77 8.45 12.48
C TYR A 294 -17.35 9.52 11.56
N PHE A 295 -16.51 10.00 10.64
CA PHE A 295 -16.87 10.87 9.54
C PHE A 295 -17.40 10.03 8.38
N LYS A 296 -18.66 10.26 8.03
CA LYS A 296 -19.42 9.46 7.07
C LYS A 296 -19.00 9.76 5.65
N GLY A 297 -18.26 8.83 5.05
CA GLY A 297 -17.75 8.95 3.70
C GLY A 297 -18.72 8.67 2.55
N ASN A 298 -18.15 8.62 1.36
CA ASN A 298 -18.84 8.31 0.11
C ASN A 298 -19.10 6.79 -0.07
N LYS A 299 -19.58 6.33 -1.24
CA LYS A 299 -19.88 4.91 -1.52
C LYS A 299 -18.68 3.95 -1.38
N ARG A 300 -17.44 4.45 -1.37
CA ARG A 300 -16.19 3.70 -1.20
C ARG A 300 -15.72 3.62 0.26
N ALA A 301 -16.41 4.31 1.17
CA ALA A 301 -16.10 4.31 2.60
C ALA A 301 -16.12 2.90 3.21
N LEU A 302 -15.24 2.68 4.18
CA LEU A 302 -15.08 1.45 4.93
C LEU A 302 -15.41 1.75 6.41
N PRO A 303 -16.70 1.90 6.74
CA PRO A 303 -17.13 2.32 8.07
C PRO A 303 -16.68 1.35 9.17
N PRO A 304 -16.53 1.85 10.42
CA PRO A 304 -16.20 1.03 11.57
C PRO A 304 -17.14 -0.16 11.72
N THR A 305 -16.57 -1.36 11.90
CA THR A 305 -17.33 -2.61 12.02
C THR A 305 -17.48 -3.07 13.46
N ASN A 306 -16.68 -2.54 14.40
CA ASN A 306 -16.75 -2.88 15.81
C ASN A 306 -17.67 -1.93 16.60
N LEU A 307 -18.98 -2.00 16.29
CA LEU A 307 -20.02 -1.15 16.88
C LEU A 307 -20.87 -1.86 17.96
N ALA A 308 -20.71 -3.17 18.13
CA ALA A 308 -21.52 -3.95 19.07
C ALA A 308 -21.34 -3.47 20.52
N GLY A 309 -22.45 -3.18 21.20
CA GLY A 309 -22.45 -2.68 22.58
C GLY A 309 -22.10 -1.20 22.77
N ARG A 310 -21.75 -0.46 21.69
CA ARG A 310 -21.48 0.98 21.79
C ARG A 310 -22.78 1.79 21.79
N ASN A 311 -22.93 2.70 22.75
CA ASN A 311 -24.08 3.62 22.80
C ASN A 311 -23.93 4.74 21.76
N LEU A 312 -25.02 5.06 21.05
CA LEU A 312 -25.05 6.20 20.12
C LEU A 312 -25.17 7.52 20.92
N TYR A 313 -24.15 8.38 20.83
CA TYR A 313 -24.12 9.67 21.53
C TYR A 313 -24.64 10.82 20.66
N LYS A 314 -24.20 10.89 19.40
CA LYS A 314 -24.59 11.93 18.44
C LYS A 314 -24.64 11.35 17.04
N ASP A 315 -25.68 11.67 16.28
CA ASP A 315 -25.75 11.34 14.85
C ASP A 315 -26.08 12.58 14.02
N SER A 316 -25.37 12.76 12.91
CA SER A 316 -25.53 13.87 11.98
C SER A 316 -25.35 13.41 10.53
N LYS A 317 -25.56 14.30 9.55
CA LYS A 317 -25.38 13.96 8.13
C LYS A 317 -23.95 13.54 7.80
N THR A 318 -22.94 14.18 8.41
CA THR A 318 -21.52 14.03 8.09
C THR A 318 -20.73 13.26 9.13
N MET A 319 -21.22 13.14 10.37
CA MET A 319 -20.49 12.52 11.47
C MET A 319 -21.42 11.78 12.43
N VAL A 320 -20.97 10.64 12.94
CA VAL A 320 -21.60 9.92 14.06
C VAL A 320 -20.58 9.74 15.19
N ILE A 321 -21.06 9.78 16.43
CA ILE A 321 -20.26 9.56 17.64
C ILE A 321 -20.94 8.48 18.48
N TYR A 322 -20.17 7.46 18.83
CA TYR A 322 -20.54 6.44 19.80
C TYR A 322 -19.69 6.58 21.07
N GLY A 323 -20.30 6.37 22.23
CA GLY A 323 -19.61 6.48 23.53
C GLY A 323 -20.57 6.76 24.68
N PRO A 324 -20.08 6.84 25.91
CA PRO A 324 -20.87 7.22 27.08
C PRO A 324 -21.27 8.70 27.03
N VAL A 325 -22.25 9.10 27.86
CA VAL A 325 -22.64 10.53 28.01
C VAL A 325 -21.48 11.39 28.52
N SER A 326 -20.52 10.80 29.24
CA SER A 326 -19.28 11.45 29.69
C SER A 326 -18.34 11.85 28.55
N ALA A 327 -18.53 11.35 27.32
CA ALA A 327 -17.77 11.74 26.14
C ALA A 327 -17.76 13.26 25.88
N ARG A 328 -18.80 13.97 26.36
CA ARG A 328 -18.87 15.44 26.35
C ARG A 328 -17.65 16.13 26.99
N LYS A 329 -16.96 15.48 27.93
CA LYS A 329 -15.76 16.04 28.57
C LYS A 329 -14.59 16.17 27.59
N ILE A 330 -14.37 15.17 26.73
CA ILE A 330 -13.30 15.21 25.72
C ILE A 330 -13.73 16.04 24.50
N LEU A 331 -15.02 16.00 24.16
CA LEU A 331 -15.60 16.79 23.08
C LEU A 331 -15.77 18.26 23.51
N THR A 332 -14.66 18.91 23.86
CA THR A 332 -14.57 20.34 24.19
C THR A 332 -14.99 21.21 23.01
N HIS A 333 -15.04 22.54 23.22
CA HIS A 333 -15.29 23.46 22.12
C HIS A 333 -14.20 23.35 21.04
N ASP A 334 -12.93 23.30 21.44
CA ASP A 334 -11.78 23.24 20.54
C ASP A 334 -11.74 21.94 19.75
N VAL A 335 -11.96 20.79 20.40
CA VAL A 335 -12.08 19.49 19.73
C VAL A 335 -13.26 19.52 18.74
N GLN A 336 -14.40 20.10 19.11
CA GLN A 336 -15.54 20.23 18.18
C GLN A 336 -15.26 21.17 17.01
N MET A 337 -14.48 22.25 17.21
CA MET A 337 -14.05 23.14 16.13
C MET A 337 -13.05 22.46 15.20
N ALA A 338 -12.09 21.70 15.72
CA ALA A 338 -11.14 20.94 14.91
C ALA A 338 -11.87 19.83 14.12
N LEU A 339 -12.74 19.06 14.75
CA LEU A 339 -13.59 18.07 14.09
C LEU A 339 -14.49 18.68 12.99
N ALA A 340 -14.88 19.95 13.09
CA ALA A 340 -15.70 20.62 12.09
C ALA A 340 -14.94 21.06 10.82
N LYS A 341 -13.61 20.96 10.78
CA LYS A 341 -12.79 21.29 9.59
C LYS A 341 -12.81 20.18 8.54
N PHE A 342 -12.94 18.93 8.96
CA PHE A 342 -12.93 17.77 8.07
C PHE A 342 -14.21 17.67 7.23
N ASP A 343 -14.03 17.52 5.92
CA ASP A 343 -15.10 17.18 4.97
C ASP A 343 -14.64 16.05 4.05
N THR A 344 -15.38 14.94 4.07
CA THR A 344 -15.10 13.77 3.24
C THR A 344 -15.42 14.07 1.78
N ASN A 345 -14.49 13.79 0.89
CA ASN A 345 -14.58 14.18 -0.51
C ASN A 345 -14.37 12.97 -1.43
N LYS A 346 -13.73 13.17 -2.59
CA LYS A 346 -13.39 12.08 -3.50
C LYS A 346 -12.12 11.35 -3.09
N THR A 347 -11.11 12.04 -2.54
CA THR A 347 -9.81 11.49 -2.16
C THR A 347 -9.73 11.12 -0.69
N PHE A 348 -10.17 12.01 0.20
CA PHE A 348 -10.35 11.73 1.63
C PHE A 348 -11.72 11.09 1.82
N VAL A 349 -11.74 9.76 1.83
CA VAL A 349 -12.96 8.96 1.65
C VAL A 349 -13.79 8.96 2.93
N ASP A 350 -13.18 8.65 4.07
CA ASP A 350 -13.79 8.63 5.40
C ASP A 350 -12.72 8.79 6.50
N MET A 351 -13.15 8.93 7.76
CA MET A 351 -12.22 8.90 8.90
C MET A 351 -12.90 8.35 10.14
N ALA A 352 -12.21 7.45 10.86
CA ALA A 352 -12.63 6.95 12.15
C ALA A 352 -11.57 7.27 13.22
N ILE A 353 -12.00 7.85 14.34
CA ILE A 353 -11.16 8.16 15.51
C ILE A 353 -11.66 7.34 16.68
N SER A 354 -10.81 6.52 17.28
CA SER A 354 -11.10 5.80 18.51
C SER A 354 -10.27 6.38 19.65
N ILE A 355 -10.95 6.90 20.66
CA ILE A 355 -10.37 7.45 21.88
C ILE A 355 -10.56 6.39 22.95
N LYS A 356 -9.46 5.85 23.45
CA LYS A 356 -9.42 4.83 24.50
C LYS A 356 -8.55 5.32 25.65
N GLU A 357 -8.60 4.61 26.78
CA GLU A 357 -7.73 4.91 27.91
C GLU A 357 -6.25 4.85 27.50
N GLY A 358 -5.52 5.94 27.71
CA GLY A 358 -4.10 6.08 27.39
C GLY A 358 -3.71 6.25 25.91
N MET A 359 -4.64 6.13 24.94
CA MET A 359 -4.32 6.20 23.50
C MET A 359 -5.48 6.69 22.61
N ILE A 360 -5.16 7.54 21.63
CA ILE A 360 -6.04 7.85 20.49
C ILE A 360 -5.51 7.17 19.23
N TYR A 361 -6.43 6.62 18.45
CA TYR A 361 -6.18 6.01 17.14
C TYR A 361 -7.00 6.74 16.08
N ILE A 362 -6.38 7.07 14.94
CA ILE A 362 -7.01 7.76 13.81
C ILE A 362 -6.80 6.91 12.55
N ALA A 363 -7.88 6.44 11.95
CA ALA A 363 -7.89 5.73 10.68
C ALA A 363 -8.47 6.66 9.61
N MET A 364 -7.61 7.23 8.77
CA MET A 364 -7.98 8.09 7.64
C MET A 364 -8.10 7.24 6.37
N GLY A 365 -9.31 7.09 5.82
CA GLY A 365 -9.53 6.39 4.56
C GLY A 365 -9.17 7.27 3.37
N PHE A 366 -8.31 6.79 2.49
CA PHE A 366 -7.88 7.50 1.28
C PHE A 366 -8.07 6.64 0.03
N GLU A 367 -8.31 7.29 -1.10
CA GLU A 367 -8.38 6.63 -2.41
C GLU A 367 -7.08 5.94 -2.83
N ASP A 368 -7.22 4.92 -3.67
CA ASP A 368 -6.11 4.16 -4.26
C ASP A 368 -5.09 5.07 -4.98
N ASP A 369 -5.51 6.20 -5.56
CA ASP A 369 -4.62 7.16 -6.24
C ASP A 369 -3.57 7.80 -5.29
N LEU A 370 -3.81 7.83 -3.97
CA LEU A 370 -2.80 8.21 -2.96
C LEU A 370 -2.00 6.98 -2.48
N MET A 371 -2.64 5.82 -2.43
CA MET A 371 -2.11 4.59 -1.83
C MET A 371 -1.33 3.70 -2.82
N VAL A 372 -1.36 4.00 -4.12
CA VAL A 372 -0.67 3.26 -5.19
C VAL A 372 0.46 4.11 -5.78
N LEU A 373 1.67 3.54 -5.76
CA LEU A 373 2.87 4.16 -6.33
C LEU A 373 2.78 4.16 -7.87
N PRO A 374 2.78 5.32 -8.55
CA PRO A 374 2.63 5.37 -10.00
C PRO A 374 3.89 4.87 -10.70
N LEU A 375 3.79 3.82 -11.53
CA LEU A 375 4.92 3.30 -12.30
C LEU A 375 4.91 3.80 -13.75
N GLU A 376 3.82 3.49 -14.47
CA GLU A 376 3.71 3.77 -15.91
C GLU A 376 3.12 5.15 -16.22
N LYS A 377 2.02 5.49 -15.54
CA LYS A 377 1.30 6.76 -15.66
C LYS A 377 2.09 7.91 -14.99
N PRO A 378 1.97 9.16 -15.47
CA PRO A 378 2.47 10.33 -14.75
C PRO A 378 1.90 10.42 -13.33
N PHE A 379 2.68 10.95 -12.39
CA PHE A 379 2.24 11.21 -11.03
C PHE A 379 1.14 12.28 -11.00
N ASN A 380 -0.02 11.95 -10.44
CA ASN A 380 -1.06 12.93 -10.15
C ASN A 380 -0.74 13.61 -8.80
N PRO A 381 -0.44 14.92 -8.75
CA PRO A 381 -0.08 15.57 -7.50
C PRO A 381 -1.29 15.84 -6.60
N ASN A 382 -2.51 15.93 -7.15
CA ASN A 382 -3.69 16.41 -6.42
C ASN A 382 -3.99 15.59 -5.15
N PRO A 383 -3.97 14.24 -5.15
CA PRO A 383 -4.19 13.47 -3.92
C PRO A 383 -3.16 13.76 -2.83
N THR A 384 -1.91 14.06 -3.21
CA THR A 384 -0.85 14.41 -2.25
C THR A 384 -1.03 15.83 -1.70
N LYS A 385 -1.62 16.76 -2.48
CA LYS A 385 -2.02 18.09 -2.00
C LYS A 385 -3.18 18.03 -1.00
N GLU A 386 -4.19 17.21 -1.29
CA GLU A 386 -5.31 16.99 -0.39
C GLU A 386 -4.82 16.32 0.90
N ALA A 387 -4.03 15.24 0.80
CA ALA A 387 -3.41 14.59 1.97
C ALA A 387 -2.57 15.53 2.84
N LYS A 388 -1.86 16.52 2.26
CA LYS A 388 -1.14 17.56 3.03
C LYS A 388 -2.10 18.41 3.87
N LYS A 389 -3.23 18.84 3.29
CA LYS A 389 -4.28 19.59 4.01
C LYS A 389 -4.88 18.73 5.11
N ASP A 390 -5.29 17.50 4.80
CA ASP A 390 -5.99 16.63 5.72
C ASP A 390 -5.09 16.21 6.90
N ILE A 391 -3.79 15.99 6.66
CA ILE A 391 -2.81 15.74 7.73
C ILE A 391 -2.59 16.97 8.59
N SER A 392 -2.54 18.18 8.02
CA SER A 392 -2.50 19.42 8.81
C SER A 392 -3.72 19.56 9.72
N GLU A 393 -4.92 19.24 9.23
CA GLU A 393 -6.15 19.25 10.03
C GLU A 393 -6.14 18.17 11.13
N VAL A 394 -5.55 16.99 10.87
CA VAL A 394 -5.32 15.96 11.90
C VAL A 394 -4.33 16.42 12.96
N LEU A 395 -3.23 17.09 12.59
CA LEU A 395 -2.28 17.63 13.56
C LEU A 395 -2.94 18.68 14.46
N GLU A 396 -3.73 19.61 13.90
CA GLU A 396 -4.52 20.57 14.69
C GLU A 396 -5.56 19.90 15.59
N LEU A 397 -6.17 18.79 15.16
CA LEU A 397 -7.07 17.99 15.98
C LEU A 397 -6.34 17.31 17.15
N ILE A 398 -5.09 16.86 16.94
CA ILE A 398 -4.26 16.28 17.99
C ILE A 398 -3.99 17.33 19.07
N SER A 399 -3.54 18.54 18.71
CA SER A 399 -3.40 19.67 19.64
C SER A 399 -4.68 20.01 20.39
N ALA A 400 -5.84 19.92 19.73
CA ALA A 400 -7.12 20.24 20.34
C ALA A 400 -7.51 19.25 21.47
N PHE A 401 -7.04 18.00 21.43
CA PHE A 401 -7.24 17.05 22.53
C PHE A 401 -6.45 17.42 23.79
N ASP A 402 -5.30 18.10 23.64
CA ASP A 402 -4.41 18.54 24.73
C ASP A 402 -4.81 19.90 25.36
N GLY A 403 -5.95 20.45 24.96
CA GLY A 403 -6.48 21.72 25.46
C GLY A 403 -6.48 21.80 26.99
N LYS A 404 -5.68 22.73 27.54
CA LYS A 404 -5.23 22.82 28.95
C LYS A 404 -6.32 23.09 30.01
N GLU A 405 -7.60 22.93 29.67
CA GLU A 405 -8.74 22.98 30.61
C GLU A 405 -9.28 21.58 30.97
N ASN A 406 -8.63 20.49 30.52
CA ASN A 406 -9.13 19.11 30.60
C ASN A 406 -8.63 18.26 31.79
N LEU A 407 -8.10 18.88 32.85
CA LEU A 407 -7.77 18.20 34.13
C LEU A 407 -8.42 18.92 35.34
#